data_AF-A0A7X7WGM3-F1
#
_entry.id   AF-A0A7X7WGM3-F1
#
_cell.length_a   1.000
_cell.length_b   1.000
_cell.length_c   1.000
_cell.angle_alpha   90.00
_cell.angle_beta   90.00
_cell.angle_gamma   90.00
#
_symmetry.space_group_name_H-M   'P 1'
#
loop_
_entity.id
_entity.type
_entity.pdbx_description
1 polymer ?
#
loop_
_entity_poly.entity_id
_entity_poly.type
_entity_poly.pdbx_seq_one_letter_code
_entity_poly.pdbx_strand_id
1 'polypeptide(L)'
;MQQLDVNQTILIVVGSDINPEEKDRPLAYYLKQAIEKSPEYGSLPFRKCIVISDSLYESDKIIQICPTISIGGPGVNALAARLAEILPIQISKDDR
;
A
#
# COMPACT_ATOMS: atom_id res chain seq x y z
N MET A 1 -10.77 16.93 13.15
CA MET A 1 -10.09 15.75 12.59
C MET A 1 -10.56 15.58 11.16
N GLN A 2 -9.67 15.55 10.17
CA GLN A 2 -10.07 15.25 8.79
C GLN A 2 -10.48 13.79 8.71
N GLN A 3 -11.74 13.55 8.33
CA GLN A 3 -12.29 12.22 8.11
C GLN A 3 -11.60 11.57 6.90
N LEU A 4 -11.18 10.31 7.05
CA LEU A 4 -10.61 9.52 5.96
C LEU A 4 -11.71 9.21 4.94
N ASP A 5 -11.55 9.65 3.70
CA ASP A 5 -12.43 9.20 2.61
C ASP A 5 -11.87 7.87 2.07
N VAL A 6 -12.49 6.77 2.48
CA VAL A 6 -12.05 5.42 2.11
C VAL A 6 -12.16 5.12 0.63
N ASN A 7 -12.99 5.85 -0.14
CA ASN A 7 -13.13 5.61 -1.57
C ASN A 7 -12.10 6.39 -2.41
N GLN A 8 -11.50 7.43 -1.83
CA GLN A 8 -10.55 8.32 -2.51
C GLN A 8 -9.12 8.21 -1.97
N THR A 9 -8.92 7.54 -0.83
CA THR A 9 -7.62 7.34 -0.21
C THR A 9 -6.95 6.08 -0.76
N ILE A 10 -5.71 6.21 -1.24
CA ILE A 10 -4.87 5.06 -1.59
C ILE A 10 -4.05 4.67 -0.36
N LEU A 11 -4.07 3.39 0.00
CA LEU A 11 -3.19 2.84 1.02
C LEU A 11 -2.00 2.14 0.36
N ILE A 12 -0.79 2.42 0.86
CA ILE A 12 0.40 1.63 0.55
C ILE A 12 0.74 0.83 1.80
N VAL A 13 0.58 -0.48 1.72
CA VAL A 13 0.76 -1.40 2.85
C VAL A 13 2.13 -2.05 2.76
N VAL A 14 2.92 -1.93 3.83
CA VAL A 14 4.25 -2.52 3.98
C VAL A 14 4.29 -3.45 5.20
N GLY A 15 5.23 -4.39 5.21
CA GLY A 15 5.48 -5.23 6.38
C GLY A 15 5.82 -4.44 7.64
N SER A 16 5.48 -4.96 8.81
CA SER A 16 5.82 -4.34 10.11
C SER A 16 7.17 -4.77 10.71
N ASP A 17 7.89 -5.69 10.08
CA ASP A 17 9.21 -6.14 10.54
C ASP A 17 10.33 -5.14 10.19
N ILE A 18 11.50 -5.28 10.84
CA ILE A 18 12.67 -4.40 10.67
C ILE A 18 13.13 -4.34 9.20
N ASN A 19 13.17 -5.48 8.50
CA ASN A 19 13.65 -5.52 7.12
C ASN A 19 12.76 -4.71 6.14
N PRO A 20 11.43 -4.91 6.11
CA PRO A 20 10.50 -4.02 5.41
C PRO A 20 10.59 -2.56 5.84
N GLU A 21 10.76 -2.29 7.13
CA GLU A 21 10.87 -0.92 7.64
C GLU A 21 12.08 -0.17 7.04
N GLU A 22 13.23 -0.84 6.94
CA GLU A 22 14.46 -0.27 6.38
C GLU A 22 14.46 -0.15 4.85
N LYS A 23 13.73 -1.02 4.13
CA LYS A 23 13.81 -1.14 2.66
C LYS A 23 12.51 -0.80 1.95
N ASP A 24 11.44 -1.51 2.30
CA ASP A 24 10.14 -1.40 1.64
C ASP A 24 9.43 -0.09 2.00
N ARG A 25 9.55 0.39 3.25
CA ARG A 25 8.92 1.65 3.66
C ARG A 25 9.51 2.89 2.97
N PRO A 26 10.84 3.04 2.80
CA PRO A 26 11.39 4.10 1.96
C PRO A 26 10.87 4.06 0.52
N LEU A 27 10.77 2.86 -0.08
CA LEU A 27 10.17 2.68 -1.40
C LEU A 27 8.68 3.08 -1.43
N ALA A 28 7.92 2.72 -0.40
CA ALA A 28 6.54 3.11 -0.24
C ALA A 28 6.37 4.64 -0.17
N TYR A 29 7.25 5.34 0.55
CA TYR A 29 7.24 6.80 0.59
C TYR A 29 7.64 7.43 -0.74
N TYR A 30 8.57 6.83 -1.47
CA TYR A 30 8.91 7.26 -2.83
C TYR A 30 7.68 7.14 -3.76
N LEU A 31 6.99 6.00 -3.73
CA LEU A 31 5.76 5.79 -4.51
C LEU A 31 4.64 6.75 -4.08
N LYS A 32 4.44 6.95 -2.77
CA LYS A 32 3.50 7.93 -2.23
C LYS A 32 3.75 9.32 -2.83
N GLN A 33 4.99 9.79 -2.85
CA GLN A 33 5.34 11.08 -3.42
C GLN A 33 5.06 11.13 -4.93
N ALA A 34 5.30 10.05 -5.67
CA ALA A 34 5.00 10.00 -7.10
C ALA A 34 3.49 10.08 -7.36
N ILE A 35 2.69 9.33 -6.60
CA ILE A 35 1.21 9.36 -6.68
C ILE A 35 0.70 10.76 -6.34
N GLU A 36 1.18 11.36 -5.25
CA GLU A 36 0.73 12.70 -4.81
C GLU A 36 1.23 13.84 -5.71
N LYS A 37 2.30 13.63 -6.48
CA LYS A 37 2.74 14.59 -7.51
C LYS A 37 1.94 14.48 -8.80
N SER A 38 1.27 13.36 -9.07
CA SER A 38 0.47 13.19 -10.27
C SER A 38 -0.68 14.21 -10.28
N PRO A 39 -0.85 15.02 -11.34
CA PRO A 39 -1.95 15.98 -11.44
C PRO A 39 -3.32 15.29 -11.33
N GLU A 40 -3.45 14.06 -11.81
CA GLU A 40 -4.71 13.30 -11.78
C GLU A 40 -5.13 12.88 -10.37
N TYR A 41 -4.20 12.84 -9.42
CA TYR A 41 -4.46 12.43 -8.05
C TYR A 41 -4.26 13.56 -7.05
N GLY A 42 -3.08 14.19 -7.03
CA GLY A 42 -2.69 15.18 -6.03
C GLY A 42 -3.35 16.55 -6.14
N SER A 43 -3.95 16.88 -7.29
CA SER A 43 -4.65 18.16 -7.46
C SER A 43 -6.08 18.16 -6.92
N LEU A 44 -6.64 16.98 -6.63
CA LEU A 44 -8.04 16.83 -6.24
C LEU A 44 -8.17 16.89 -4.72
N PRO A 45 -9.18 17.61 -4.20
CA PRO A 45 -9.42 17.66 -2.76
C PRO A 45 -9.80 16.28 -2.23
N PHE A 46 -9.42 15.99 -0.98
CA PHE A 46 -9.72 14.75 -0.24
C PHE A 46 -9.01 13.46 -0.71
N ARG A 47 -8.30 13.48 -1.85
CA ARG A 47 -7.40 12.38 -2.23
C ARG A 47 -6.12 12.42 -1.40
N LYS A 48 -5.76 11.27 -0.82
CA LYS A 48 -4.57 11.11 0.01
C LYS A 48 -3.95 9.75 -0.21
N CYS A 49 -2.64 9.71 -0.29
CA CYS A 49 -1.91 8.45 -0.28
C CYS A 49 -1.30 8.24 1.12
N ILE A 50 -1.52 7.09 1.77
CA ILE A 50 -1.05 6.84 3.14
C ILE A 50 -0.26 5.54 3.18
N VAL A 51 0.94 5.60 3.76
CA VAL A 51 1.75 4.40 4.01
C VAL A 51 1.40 3.85 5.39
N ILE A 52 1.00 2.58 5.46
CA ILE A 52 0.61 1.90 6.71
C ILE A 52 1.28 0.52 6.81
N SER A 53 1.32 -0.04 8.02
CA SER A 53 1.73 -1.43 8.20
C SER A 53 0.61 -2.40 7.80
N ASP A 54 1.01 -3.61 7.41
CA ASP A 54 0.13 -4.76 7.21
C ASP A 54 -0.64 -5.13 8.48
N SER A 55 -0.01 -5.06 9.66
CA SER A 55 -0.67 -5.25 10.95
C SER A 55 -1.81 -4.25 11.20
N LEU A 56 -1.64 -2.98 10.85
CA LEU A 56 -2.72 -1.98 10.94
C LEU A 56 -3.82 -2.29 9.94
N TYR A 57 -3.45 -2.61 8.69
CA TYR A 57 -4.38 -2.97 7.63
C TYR A 57 -5.27 -4.16 8.02
N GLU A 58 -4.71 -5.20 8.64
CA GLU A 58 -5.47 -6.36 9.08
C GLU A 58 -6.47 -6.05 10.20
N SER A 59 -6.06 -5.18 11.13
CA SER A 59 -6.82 -4.86 12.34
C SER A 59 -8.08 -4.02 12.09
N ASP A 60 -8.11 -3.22 11.02
CA ASP A 60 -9.19 -2.29 10.74
C ASP A 60 -9.89 -2.64 9.41
N LYS A 61 -11.16 -3.07 9.50
CA LYS A 61 -11.98 -3.45 8.35
C LYS A 61 -12.45 -2.26 7.51
N ILE A 62 -12.50 -1.05 8.08
CA ILE A 62 -12.94 0.15 7.38
C ILE A 62 -11.89 0.57 6.35
N ILE A 63 -10.61 0.54 6.73
CA ILE A 63 -9.52 0.91 5.82
C ILE A 63 -9.27 -0.14 4.73
N GLN A 64 -9.76 -1.38 4.90
CA GLN A 64 -9.73 -2.41 3.85
C GLN A 64 -10.61 -2.08 2.64
N ILE A 65 -11.48 -1.07 2.75
CA ILE A 65 -12.30 -0.54 1.64
C ILE A 65 -11.43 0.30 0.68
N CYS A 66 -10.33 0.87 1.17
CA CYS A 66 -9.46 1.73 0.37
C CYS A 66 -8.79 0.97 -0.79
N PRO A 67 -8.66 1.60 -1.97
CA PRO A 67 -7.70 1.16 -2.98
C PRO A 67 -6.32 0.93 -2.34
N THR A 68 -5.78 -0.27 -2.48
CA THR A 68 -4.60 -0.71 -1.73
C THR A 68 -3.50 -1.22 -2.64
N ILE A 69 -2.28 -0.75 -2.41
CA ILE A 69 -1.04 -1.23 -3.02
C ILE A 69 -0.25 -1.95 -1.93
N SER A 70 0.11 -3.21 -2.14
CA SER A 70 1.00 -3.93 -1.23
C SER A 70 2.44 -3.85 -1.75
N ILE A 71 3.40 -3.48 -0.89
CA ILE A 71 4.83 -3.50 -1.21
C ILE A 71 5.52 -4.53 -0.33
N GLY A 72 6.38 -5.34 -0.95
CA GLY A 72 7.03 -6.50 -0.34
C GLY A 72 6.38 -7.81 -0.78
N GLY A 73 7.14 -8.90 -0.65
CA GLY A 73 6.67 -10.24 -0.99
C GLY A 73 5.91 -10.93 0.16
N PRO A 74 5.26 -12.07 -0.10
CA PRO A 74 4.56 -12.88 0.92
C PRO A 74 5.37 -13.21 2.17
N GLY A 75 6.70 -13.33 2.07
CA GLY A 75 7.56 -13.63 3.21
C GLY A 75 7.78 -12.46 4.18
N VAL A 76 7.39 -11.24 3.80
CA VAL A 76 7.67 -10.02 4.58
C VAL A 76 6.47 -9.09 4.71
N ASN A 77 5.34 -9.38 4.06
CA ASN A 77 4.12 -8.60 4.11
C ASN A 77 2.90 -9.54 4.17
N ALA A 78 2.12 -9.46 5.25
CA ALA A 78 0.99 -10.34 5.51
C ALA A 78 -0.15 -10.16 4.49
N LEU A 79 -0.38 -8.93 4.01
CA LEU A 79 -1.35 -8.68 2.93
C LEU A 79 -0.91 -9.36 1.64
N ALA A 80 0.37 -9.24 1.27
CA ALA A 80 0.91 -9.93 0.10
C ALA A 80 0.78 -11.46 0.23
N ALA A 81 1.02 -12.02 1.41
CA ALA A 81 0.86 -13.44 1.68
C ALA A 81 -0.58 -13.91 1.45
N ARG A 82 -1.54 -13.20 2.06
CA ARG A 82 -2.97 -13.48 1.88
C ARG A 82 -3.41 -13.37 0.43
N LEU A 83 -2.96 -12.35 -0.30
CA LEU A 83 -3.31 -12.15 -1.71
C LEU A 83 -2.74 -13.27 -2.59
N ALA A 84 -1.53 -13.76 -2.31
CA ALA A 84 -0.91 -14.86 -3.03
C ALA A 84 -1.67 -16.20 -2.88
N GLU A 85 -2.40 -16.39 -1.79
CA GLU A 85 -3.23 -17.58 -1.57
C GLU A 85 -4.55 -17.55 -2.36
N ILE A 86 -5.11 -16.35 -2.60
CA ILE A 86 -6.48 -16.20 -3.13
C ILE A 86 -6.53 -15.66 -4.56
N LEU A 87 -5.45 -15.06 -5.06
CA LEU A 87 -5.39 -14.48 -6.41
C LEU A 87 -4.52 -15.32 -7.35
N PRO A 88 -4.89 -15.44 -8.63
CA PRO A 88 -4.00 -16.01 -9.64
C PRO A 88 -2.72 -15.18 -9.76
N ILE A 89 -1.56 -15.82 -9.61
CA ILE A 89 -0.26 -15.15 -9.68
C ILE A 89 0.20 -15.07 -11.15
N GLN A 90 0.42 -13.86 -11.64
CA GLN A 90 1.15 -13.63 -12.89
C GLN A 90 2.57 -13.16 -12.58
N ILE A 91 3.56 -13.82 -13.18
CA ILE A 91 4.98 -13.49 -13.01
C ILE A 91 5.51 -12.97 -14.34
N SER A 92 5.86 -11.69 -14.41
CA SER A 92 6.64 -11.14 -15.51
C SER A 92 8.13 -11.43 -15.26
N LYS A 93 8.82 -11.97 -16.26
CA LYS A 93 10.24 -12.35 -16.16
C LYS A 93 11.21 -11.32 -16.78
N ASP A 94 10.70 -10.22 -17.33
CA ASP A 94 11.49 -9.36 -18.23
C ASP A 94 12.13 -8.12 -17.58
N ASP A 95 11.98 -7.89 -16.28
CA ASP A 95 12.67 -6.79 -15.58
C ASP A 95 13.94 -7.29 -14.86
N ARG A 96 14.98 -7.62 -15.65
CA ARG A 96 16.35 -7.76 -15.16
C ARG A 96 17.19 -6.54 -15.51
#